data_AF-A0A9D4ENI0-F1
#
_entry.id   AF-A0A9D4ENI0-F1
#
_cell.length_a   1.000
_cell.length_b   1.000
_cell.length_c   1.000
_cell.angle_alpha   90.00
_cell.angle_beta   90.00
_cell.angle_gamma   90.00
#
_symmetry.space_group_name_H-M   'P 1'
#
loop_
_entity.id
_entity.type
_entity.pdbx_description
1 polymer ?
#
loop_
_entity_poly.entity_id
_entity_poly.type
_entity_poly.pdbx_seq_one_letter_code
_entity_poly.pdbx_strand_id
1 'polypeptide(L)'
;MCLEVERHTNRSLPVPVALSVCTYLRYVPCGHLQLTMADSAGLSQATVCRVCAQVSALLAAKVADFVKFPTGIEAGRVKQGFGTIADM
;
A
#
# COMPACT_ATOMS: atom_id res chain seq x y z
N MET A 1 8.21 -2.25 12.90
CA MET A 1 7.38 -2.44 11.69
C MET A 1 7.98 -3.38 10.64
N CYS A 2 9.26 -3.80 10.74
CA CYS A 2 9.89 -4.68 9.73
C CYS A 2 9.59 -6.19 9.85
N LEU A 3 8.91 -6.64 10.91
CA LEU A 3 8.77 -8.08 11.23
C LEU A 3 7.43 -8.72 10.80
N GLU A 4 6.41 -7.94 10.42
CA GLU A 4 5.07 -8.49 10.10
C GLU A 4 4.93 -9.03 8.66
N VAL A 5 6.00 -8.98 7.84
CA VAL A 5 5.99 -9.47 6.45
C VAL A 5 6.90 -10.71 6.30
N GLU A 6 7.23 -11.42 7.38
CA GLU A 6 7.93 -12.70 7.24
C GLU A 6 6.95 -13.82 6.85
N ARG A 7 7.07 -14.27 5.60
CA ARG A 7 6.34 -15.43 5.08
C ARG A 7 6.93 -16.71 5.66
N HIS A 8 6.21 -17.36 6.57
CA HIS A 8 6.45 -18.76 6.94
C HIS A 8 5.98 -19.70 5.82
N THR A 9 6.66 -19.71 4.68
CA THR A 9 6.35 -20.65 3.59
C THR A 9 7.62 -21.35 3.12
N ASN A 10 7.58 -22.68 3.11
CA ASN A 10 8.66 -23.59 2.66
C ASN A 10 8.88 -23.58 1.13
N ARG A 11 8.56 -22.49 0.43
CA ARG A 11 8.84 -22.36 -1.01
C ARG A 11 10.19 -21.69 -1.19
N SER A 12 10.98 -22.27 -2.09
CA SER A 12 12.28 -21.77 -2.54
C SER A 12 12.22 -20.26 -2.81
N LEU A 13 12.96 -19.49 -2.02
CA LEU A 13 13.15 -18.04 -2.14
C LEU A 13 11.88 -17.18 -1.92
N PRO A 14 11.48 -16.89 -0.67
CA PRO A 14 10.49 -15.86 -0.39
C PRO A 14 10.96 -14.50 -0.95
N VAL A 15 10.06 -13.81 -1.68
CA VAL A 15 10.30 -12.43 -2.14
C VAL A 15 10.66 -11.56 -0.92
N PRO A 16 11.81 -10.85 -0.93
CA PRO A 16 12.20 -10.00 0.17
C PRO A 16 11.10 -8.98 0.52
N VAL A 17 10.98 -8.65 1.81
CA VAL A 17 9.99 -7.69 2.31
C VAL A 17 10.14 -6.34 1.61
N ALA A 18 11.37 -5.84 1.50
CA ALA A 18 11.67 -4.60 0.81
C ALA A 18 11.19 -4.62 -0.65
N LEU A 19 11.46 -5.71 -1.38
CA LEU A 19 11.03 -5.87 -2.76
C LEU A 19 9.50 -5.93 -2.87
N SER A 20 8.83 -6.55 -1.90
CA SER A 20 7.37 -6.61 -1.84
C SER A 20 6.73 -5.23 -1.66
N VAL A 21 7.28 -4.42 -0.76
CA VAL A 21 6.81 -3.04 -0.53
C VAL A 21 7.09 -2.16 -1.74
N CYS A 22 8.30 -2.20 -2.31
CA CYS A 22 8.63 -1.44 -3.52
C CYS A 22 7.74 -1.82 -4.71
N THR A 23 7.44 -3.11 -4.86
CA THR A 23 6.51 -3.61 -5.89
C THR A 23 5.11 -3.04 -5.67
N TYR A 24 4.58 -3.12 -4.44
CA TYR A 24 3.27 -2.55 -4.12
C TYR A 24 3.19 -1.05 -4.43
N LEU A 25 4.16 -0.27 -3.94
CA LEU A 25 4.21 1.18 -4.15
C LEU A 25 4.32 1.58 -5.62
N ARG A 26 4.96 0.74 -6.45
CA ARG A 26 5.06 0.97 -7.88
C ARG A 26 3.73 0.77 -8.61
N TYR A 27 2.93 -0.20 -8.18
CA TYR A 27 1.80 -0.67 -8.98
C TYR A 27 0.44 -0.18 -8.49
N VAL A 28 0.21 -0.15 -7.18
CA VAL A 28 -1.12 0.12 -6.61
C VAL A 28 -1.45 1.62 -6.62
N PRO A 29 -0.58 2.53 -6.14
CA PRO A 29 -0.84 3.97 -6.23
C PRO A 29 -0.95 4.48 -7.67
N CYS A 30 -0.19 3.89 -8.60
CA CYS A 30 -0.14 4.34 -9.99
C CYS A 30 -1.20 3.69 -10.88
N GLY A 31 -1.95 2.67 -10.42
CA GLY A 31 -2.98 1.98 -11.23
C GLY A 31 -2.45 1.10 -12.38
N HIS A 32 -1.15 0.82 -12.44
CA HIS A 32 -0.49 0.22 -13.62
C HIS A 32 -0.27 -1.30 -13.50
N LEU A 33 -1.29 -2.04 -13.07
CA LEU A 33 -1.11 -3.43 -12.61
C LEU A 33 -0.82 -4.49 -13.69
N GLN A 34 -0.96 -4.22 -14.98
CA GLN A 34 -0.83 -5.27 -16.03
C GLN A 34 0.21 -4.97 -17.12
N LEU A 35 0.38 -3.72 -17.54
CA LEU A 35 1.19 -3.39 -18.73
C LEU A 35 2.70 -3.24 -18.44
N THR A 36 3.13 -3.01 -17.20
CA THR A 36 4.54 -2.68 -16.88
C THR A 36 5.27 -3.82 -16.14
N MET A 37 4.65 -4.98 -16.02
CA MET A 37 5.13 -6.06 -15.14
C MET A 37 6.41 -6.72 -15.60
N ALA A 38 6.73 -6.65 -16.91
CA ALA A 38 7.89 -7.27 -17.53
C ALA A 38 9.24 -6.81 -16.92
N ASP A 39 9.31 -5.57 -16.41
CA ASP A 39 10.55 -4.98 -15.88
C ASP A 39 10.75 -5.18 -14.36
N SER A 40 9.84 -5.89 -13.70
CA SER A 40 9.84 -6.02 -12.24
C SER A 40 10.88 -7.02 -11.74
N ALA A 41 12.17 -6.74 -11.90
CA ALA A 41 13.28 -7.49 -11.29
C ALA A 41 13.19 -9.04 -11.39
N GLY A 42 12.60 -9.58 -12.47
CA GLY A 42 12.40 -11.02 -12.67
C GLY A 42 11.20 -11.65 -11.94
N LEU A 43 10.25 -10.85 -11.43
CA LEU A 43 9.02 -11.33 -10.80
C LEU A 43 7.94 -11.63 -11.84
N SER A 44 7.31 -12.80 -11.72
CA SER A 44 6.16 -13.13 -12.55
C SER A 44 4.93 -12.29 -12.18
N GLN A 45 4.04 -12.09 -13.16
CA GLN A 45 2.74 -11.41 -12.98
C GLN A 45 2.00 -11.93 -11.74
N ALA A 46 1.91 -13.25 -11.59
CA ALA A 46 1.24 -13.90 -10.46
C ALA A 46 1.91 -13.56 -9.12
N THR A 47 3.23 -13.38 -9.08
CA THR A 47 3.96 -13.02 -7.86
C THR A 47 3.66 -11.59 -7.44
N VAL A 48 3.64 -10.65 -8.39
CA VAL A 48 3.29 -9.26 -8.13
C VAL A 48 1.84 -9.13 -7.67
N CYS A 49 0.89 -9.83 -8.29
CA CYS A 49 -0.51 -9.82 -7.83
C CYS A 49 -0.64 -10.32 -6.38
N ARG A 50 0.07 -11.41 -6.02
CA ARG A 50 0.10 -11.92 -4.64
C ARG A 50 0.71 -10.92 -3.67
N VAL A 51 1.82 -10.29 -4.05
CA VAL A 51 2.48 -9.24 -3.26
C VAL A 51 1.51 -8.07 -3.04
N CYS A 52 0.84 -7.60 -4.10
CA CYS A 52 -0.08 -6.47 -3.98
C CYS A 52 -1.26 -6.79 -3.07
N ALA A 53 -1.88 -7.96 -3.22
CA ALA A 53 -2.97 -8.39 -2.35
C ALA A 53 -2.55 -8.47 -0.87
N GLN A 54 -1.36 -9.02 -0.61
CA GLN A 54 -0.85 -9.15 0.75
C GLN A 54 -0.50 -7.80 1.39
N VAL A 55 0.22 -6.94 0.67
CA VAL A 55 0.58 -5.62 1.19
C VAL A 55 -0.67 -4.76 1.38
N SER A 56 -1.65 -4.83 0.47
CA SER A 56 -2.96 -4.20 0.66
C SER A 56 -3.65 -4.65 1.95
N ALA A 57 -3.69 -5.96 2.22
CA ALA A 57 -4.34 -6.50 3.41
C ALA A 57 -3.64 -6.05 4.71
N LEU A 58 -2.30 -6.06 4.72
CA LEU A 58 -1.51 -5.58 5.86
C LEU A 58 -1.69 -4.09 6.09
N LEU A 59 -1.71 -3.29 5.02
CA LEU A 59 -2.00 -1.86 5.12
C LEU A 59 -3.40 -1.63 5.65
N ALA A 60 -4.42 -2.29 5.09
CA ALA A 60 -5.80 -2.16 5.54
C ALA A 60 -5.96 -2.48 7.03
N ALA A 61 -5.24 -3.48 7.55
CA ALA A 61 -5.23 -3.80 8.98
C ALA A 61 -4.64 -2.68 9.86
N LYS A 62 -3.68 -1.90 9.34
CA LYS A 62 -3.06 -0.78 10.06
C LYS A 62 -3.72 0.57 9.78
N VAL A 63 -4.62 0.68 8.79
CA VAL A 63 -5.33 1.92 8.49
C VAL A 63 -6.04 2.46 9.73
N ALA A 64 -6.67 1.61 10.53
CA ALA A 64 -7.36 2.04 11.75
C ALA A 64 -6.42 2.65 12.81
N ASP A 65 -5.16 2.21 12.85
CA ASP A 65 -4.17 2.67 13.82
C ASP A 65 -3.59 4.05 13.46
N PHE A 66 -3.45 4.34 12.16
CA PHE A 66 -2.73 5.51 11.66
C PHE A 66 -3.62 6.55 10.95
N VAL A 67 -4.73 6.13 10.36
CA VAL A 67 -5.65 7.02 9.62
C VAL A 67 -6.81 7.37 10.51
N LYS A 68 -6.81 8.60 11.03
CA LYS A 68 -7.94 9.18 11.74
C LYS A 68 -8.76 10.00 10.77
N PHE A 69 -9.98 9.55 10.51
CA PHE A 69 -10.96 10.37 9.80
C PHE A 69 -11.58 11.35 10.81
N PRO A 70 -11.52 12.67 10.55
CA PRO A 70 -12.12 13.64 11.46
C PRO A 70 -13.63 13.46 11.48
N THR A 71 -14.24 13.59 12.65
CA THR A 71 -15.70 13.42 12.83
C THR A 71 -16.31 14.61 13.56
N GLY A 72 -17.61 14.83 13.38
CA GLY A 72 -18.35 15.90 14.05
C GLY A 72 -17.76 17.30 13.82
N ILE A 73 -17.52 18.03 14.92
CA ILE A 73 -17.00 19.41 14.88
C ILE A 73 -15.59 19.46 14.26
N GLU A 74 -14.77 18.43 14.46
CA GLU A 74 -13.43 18.34 13.90
C GLU A 74 -13.47 18.29 12.37
N ALA A 75 -14.41 17.54 11.80
CA ALA A 75 -14.61 17.47 10.34
C ALA A 75 -14.95 18.85 9.76
N GLY A 76 -15.78 19.64 10.45
CA GLY A 76 -16.11 21.01 10.07
C GLY A 76 -14.88 21.92 10.07
N ARG A 77 -14.02 21.80 11.09
CA ARG A 77 -12.76 22.56 11.16
C ARG A 77 -11.77 22.19 10.06
N VAL A 78 -11.60 20.89 9.79
CA VAL A 78 -10.72 20.42 8.70
C VAL A 78 -11.24 20.93 7.35
N LYS A 79 -12.56 20.88 7.12
CA LYS A 79 -13.18 21.39 5.89
C LYS A 79 -12.99 22.90 5.72
N GLN A 80 -13.19 23.69 6.79
CA GLN A 80 -12.96 25.14 6.75
C GLN A 80 -11.49 25.47 6.50
N GLY A 81 -10.56 24.78 7.19
CA GLY A 81 -9.12 24.96 6.99
C GLY A 81 -8.69 24.65 5.56
N PHE A 82 -9.26 23.61 4.94
CA PHE A 82 -9.02 23.31 3.53
C PHE A 82 -9.51 24.44 2.60
N GLY A 83 -10.71 24.98 2.83
CA GLY A 83 -11.25 26.10 2.04
C GLY A 83 -10.35 27.34 2.09
N THR A 84 -9.86 27.69 3.29
CA THR A 84 -8.93 28.82 3.46
C THR A 84 -7.61 28.63 2.73
N ILE A 85 -7.08 27.40 2.65
CA ILE A 85 -5.83 27.10 1.92
C ILE A 85 -6.07 27.04 0.41
N ALA A 86 -7.22 26.54 -0.02
CA ALA A 86 -7.58 26.36 -1.41
C ALA A 86 -8.17 27.64 -2.07
N ASP A 87 -8.22 28.75 -1.32
CA ASP A 87 -8.76 30.05 -1.75
C ASP A 87 -10.20 29.94 -2.31
N MET A 88 -11.05 29.15 -1.62
CA MET A 88 -12.49 29.02 -1.87
C MET A 88 -13.33 29.67 -0.76
#